data_AF-A0A2N0BCV0-F1
#
_entry.id   AF-A0A2N0BCV0-F1
#
_cell.length_a   1.000
_cell.length_b   1.000
_cell.length_c   1.000
_cell.angle_alpha   90.00
_cell.angle_beta   90.00
_cell.angle_gamma   90.00
#
_symmetry.space_group_name_H-M   'P 1'
#
loop_
_entity.id
_entity.type
_entity.pdbx_description
1 polymer ?
#
loop_
_entity_poly.entity_id
_entity_poly.type
_entity_poly.pdbx_seq_one_letter_code
_entity_poly.pdbx_strand_id
1 'polypeptide(L)'
;MKLIPQKRNDEVRKRRFTPNSFGFFRTLGIAIPGFVLLATLFVQSACKPKESDDSVAIAIAAAAVAANSPASCVSTTTTNVNPGTCTVVGAVNNGADDLGLGGPTCTTQIDAAAPCWMKENFHCVTITVSGNNYVITTNDLPPYKSYYYGVASGFHEAMGTGRFGNPNSIAAQNITFTIPTTPTCTSNVSSTSGAGLDALGVTVHGVVIFNNQAAPGDSLATEYQTMDQSEGHPQNTGKYHHHTEPYKITQDGSELVGIMLDGFPIYGKKTQEGAYPALDNVTHTRTCTTTHFPNGTYCYHVGNGTGVSGYLIGSYFRGVKGTVN
;
A
#
# COMPACT_ATOMS: atom_id res chain seq x y z
N MET A 1 3.58 -37.25 59.35
CA MET A 1 4.02 -35.87 59.67
C MET A 1 3.93 -35.11 58.35
N LYS A 2 2.83 -34.46 57.92
CA LYS A 2 1.88 -33.50 58.52
C LYS A 2 2.55 -32.19 58.97
N LEU A 3 2.04 -31.07 58.39
CA LEU A 3 2.13 -29.62 58.71
C LEU A 3 2.50 -28.84 57.40
N ILE A 4 1.86 -27.78 56.88
CA ILE A 4 0.74 -26.85 57.17
C ILE A 4 0.35 -26.20 55.81
N PRO A 5 -0.90 -25.76 55.58
CA PRO A 5 -1.07 -24.38 55.10
C PRO A 5 -2.11 -23.60 55.93
N GLN A 6 -1.84 -22.31 56.18
CA GLN A 6 -2.74 -21.38 56.86
C GLN A 6 -3.50 -20.46 55.88
N LYS A 7 -4.83 -20.45 56.07
CA LYS A 7 -5.83 -19.37 56.02
C LYS A 7 -5.66 -18.19 55.04
N ARG A 8 -6.66 -18.06 54.15
CA ARG A 8 -7.21 -16.78 53.70
C ARG A 8 -8.56 -16.56 54.40
N ASN A 9 -8.77 -15.37 54.97
CA ASN A 9 -10.05 -14.89 55.46
C ASN A 9 -10.47 -13.67 54.64
N ASP A 10 -11.78 -13.63 54.42
CA ASP A 10 -12.57 -12.65 53.68
C ASP A 10 -12.57 -11.24 54.28
N GLU A 11 -12.74 -10.23 53.42
CA GLU A 11 -13.63 -9.09 53.74
C GLU A 11 -14.28 -8.52 52.46
N VAL A 12 -15.61 -8.59 52.42
CA VAL A 12 -16.49 -8.04 51.39
C VAL A 12 -17.06 -6.72 51.89
N ARG A 13 -16.80 -5.60 51.20
CA ARG A 13 -17.37 -4.28 51.52
C ARG A 13 -18.47 -3.91 50.51
N LYS A 14 -19.73 -4.02 50.92
CA LYS A 14 -20.90 -3.43 50.25
C LYS A 14 -21.07 -1.96 50.68
N ARG A 15 -21.35 -1.03 49.76
CA ARG A 15 -21.93 0.28 50.07
C ARG A 15 -23.25 0.47 49.33
N ARG A 16 -24.29 0.81 50.11
CA ARG A 16 -25.61 1.34 49.69
C ARG A 16 -25.51 2.86 49.54
N PHE A 17 -26.33 3.43 48.66
CA PHE A 17 -26.65 4.86 48.61
C PHE A 17 -28.11 5.06 48.19
N THR A 18 -28.87 5.85 48.95
CA THR A 18 -30.10 6.63 48.64
C THR A 18 -30.39 7.55 49.85
N PRO A 19 -31.35 8.51 49.81
CA PRO A 19 -31.63 9.59 48.83
C PRO A 19 -31.96 10.96 49.53
N ASN A 20 -32.23 12.01 48.72
CA ASN A 20 -33.05 13.24 48.95
C ASN A 20 -32.36 14.51 48.39
N SER A 21 -33.01 15.64 48.04
CA SER A 21 -34.30 16.00 47.42
C SER A 21 -34.31 17.54 47.18
N PHE A 22 -35.14 18.01 46.23
CA PHE A 22 -35.68 19.38 45.99
C PHE A 22 -34.83 20.61 45.58
N GLY A 23 -35.29 21.31 44.52
CA GLY A 23 -35.29 22.78 44.48
C GLY A 23 -35.13 23.51 43.12
N PHE A 24 -36.26 24.00 42.58
CA PHE A 24 -36.47 25.29 41.87
C PHE A 24 -36.16 25.54 40.37
N PHE A 25 -37.15 26.21 39.75
CA PHE A 25 -37.30 26.71 38.38
C PHE A 25 -36.21 27.69 37.90
N ARG A 26 -35.87 27.61 36.60
CA ARG A 26 -35.65 28.80 35.75
C ARG A 26 -35.76 28.48 34.26
N THR A 27 -36.68 29.18 33.60
CA THR A 27 -36.86 29.32 32.15
C THR A 27 -35.72 30.14 31.57
N LEU A 28 -35.15 29.76 30.42
CA LEU A 28 -34.55 30.66 29.43
C LEU A 28 -34.40 29.88 28.10
N GLY A 29 -34.98 30.41 27.02
CA GLY A 29 -34.83 29.84 25.68
C GLY A 29 -33.48 30.21 25.03
N ILE A 30 -33.19 29.57 23.89
CA ILE A 30 -32.62 30.16 22.65
C ILE A 30 -32.38 29.06 21.59
N ALA A 31 -32.90 29.36 20.39
CA ALA A 31 -32.51 29.02 19.01
C ALA A 31 -32.22 27.58 18.55
N ILE A 32 -33.06 27.12 17.60
CA ILE A 32 -32.78 26.09 16.59
C ILE A 32 -32.77 26.81 15.23
N PRO A 33 -31.77 26.63 14.34
CA PRO A 33 -31.76 27.30 13.04
C PRO A 33 -32.69 26.60 12.05
N GLY A 34 -33.32 27.42 11.20
CA GLY A 34 -34.50 27.09 10.42
C GLY A 34 -34.31 26.19 9.20
N PHE A 35 -35.39 25.47 8.91
CA PHE A 35 -35.66 24.79 7.65
C PHE A 35 -36.37 25.78 6.72
N VAL A 36 -35.76 26.15 5.60
CA VAL A 36 -36.42 26.90 4.52
C VAL A 36 -37.06 25.89 3.57
N LEU A 37 -38.40 25.83 3.60
CA LEU A 37 -39.22 25.10 2.64
C LEU A 37 -39.51 26.04 1.45
N LEU A 38 -38.84 25.84 0.32
CA LEU A 38 -39.11 26.60 -0.90
C LEU A 38 -40.09 25.80 -1.77
N ALA A 39 -41.36 26.22 -1.76
CA ALA A 39 -42.39 25.76 -2.68
C ALA A 39 -42.27 26.54 -4.00
N THR A 40 -42.10 25.84 -5.13
CA THR A 40 -42.19 26.44 -6.47
C THR A 40 -43.51 26.06 -7.13
N LEU A 41 -44.30 27.10 -7.45
CA LEU A 41 -45.54 27.04 -8.21
C LEU A 41 -45.32 26.58 -9.67
N PHE A 42 -46.25 25.76 -10.15
CA PHE A 42 -46.41 25.40 -11.56
C PHE A 42 -47.05 26.54 -12.37
N VAL A 43 -46.56 26.75 -13.60
CA VAL A 43 -47.33 27.37 -14.69
C VAL A 43 -47.33 26.39 -15.86
N GLN A 44 -48.50 25.85 -16.18
CA GLN A 44 -48.75 25.07 -17.38
C GLN A 44 -49.11 26.02 -18.54
N SER A 45 -48.59 25.74 -19.73
CA SER A 45 -49.26 26.13 -20.97
C SER A 45 -49.28 24.95 -21.93
N ALA A 46 -50.44 24.75 -22.54
CA ALA A 46 -50.88 23.52 -23.17
C ALA A 46 -50.53 23.45 -24.66
N CYS A 47 -50.05 22.29 -25.10
CA CYS A 47 -50.34 21.72 -26.41
C CYS A 47 -50.23 20.18 -26.33
N LYS A 48 -51.27 19.48 -26.78
CA LYS A 48 -51.37 18.02 -26.97
C LYS A 48 -51.88 17.80 -28.42
N PRO A 49 -51.80 16.58 -29.00
CA PRO A 49 -50.82 15.50 -28.82
C PRO A 49 -50.39 14.86 -30.16
N LYS A 50 -49.36 14.00 -30.15
CA LYS A 50 -49.31 12.82 -31.04
C LYS A 50 -48.60 11.67 -30.33
N GLU A 51 -49.25 10.50 -30.35
CA GLU A 51 -48.87 9.25 -29.69
C GLU A 51 -47.53 8.70 -30.18
N SER A 52 -46.67 8.27 -29.25
CA SER A 52 -46.23 6.87 -29.07
C SER A 52 -45.01 6.83 -28.13
N ASP A 53 -45.09 5.87 -27.22
CA ASP A 53 -44.00 5.19 -26.50
C ASP A 53 -43.22 5.93 -25.40
N ASP A 54 -43.46 5.40 -24.19
CA ASP A 54 -42.58 5.15 -23.06
C ASP A 54 -41.80 6.28 -22.37
N SER A 55 -41.87 6.18 -21.05
CA SER A 55 -41.53 7.23 -20.10
C SER A 55 -40.08 7.13 -19.63
N VAL A 56 -39.36 8.25 -19.79
CA VAL A 56 -38.61 8.96 -18.74
C VAL A 56 -37.51 8.20 -17.98
N ALA A 57 -36.24 8.55 -18.25
CA ALA A 57 -35.38 9.30 -17.30
C ALA A 57 -33.96 9.52 -17.86
N ILE A 58 -33.67 10.72 -18.35
CA ILE A 58 -32.31 11.23 -18.56
C ILE A 58 -32.13 12.45 -17.64
N ALA A 59 -31.04 12.44 -16.86
CA ALA A 59 -30.52 13.48 -15.97
C ALA A 59 -31.40 13.73 -14.71
N ILE A 60 -30.91 13.91 -13.49
CA ILE A 60 -29.68 14.55 -13.00
C ILE A 60 -29.36 13.88 -11.64
N ALA A 61 -28.19 13.24 -11.49
CA ALA A 61 -27.65 12.83 -10.19
C ALA A 61 -26.34 13.59 -9.94
N ALA A 62 -26.46 14.91 -9.77
CA ALA A 62 -25.38 15.77 -9.33
C ALA A 62 -25.82 16.53 -8.06
N ALA A 63 -26.05 15.81 -6.97
CA ALA A 63 -26.20 16.39 -5.62
C ALA A 63 -26.23 15.30 -4.53
N ALA A 64 -25.13 14.56 -4.36
CA ALA A 64 -24.86 13.81 -3.12
C ALA A 64 -23.37 13.42 -3.01
N VAL A 65 -22.45 14.38 -3.18
CA VAL A 65 -21.03 14.20 -2.82
C VAL A 65 -20.59 15.39 -1.99
N ALA A 66 -21.12 15.50 -0.78
CA ALA A 66 -20.72 16.54 0.17
C ALA A 66 -20.92 16.07 1.62
N ALA A 67 -20.28 14.95 2.01
CA ALA A 67 -20.00 14.62 3.41
C ALA A 67 -19.03 13.42 3.54
N ASN A 68 -17.91 13.45 2.83
CA ASN A 68 -16.69 12.74 3.23
C ASN A 68 -15.54 13.44 2.54
N SER A 69 -15.12 14.58 3.11
CA SER A 69 -13.85 15.18 2.68
C SER A 69 -12.75 14.20 3.06
N PRO A 70 -11.95 13.67 2.11
CA PRO A 70 -10.78 12.87 2.47
C PRO A 70 -9.90 13.73 3.39
N ALA A 71 -9.39 13.12 4.46
CA ALA A 71 -8.51 13.78 5.42
C ALA A 71 -7.50 14.66 4.68
N SER A 72 -7.42 15.93 5.08
CA SER A 72 -6.56 16.94 4.45
C SER A 72 -5.20 16.34 4.14
N CYS A 73 -4.81 16.37 2.86
CA CYS A 73 -3.50 15.89 2.44
C CYS A 73 -2.42 16.75 3.09
N VAL A 74 -1.76 16.20 4.10
CA VAL A 74 -0.59 16.80 4.75
C VAL A 74 0.64 16.24 4.04
N SER A 75 1.38 17.09 3.34
CA SER A 75 2.68 16.73 2.81
C SER A 75 3.56 16.24 3.95
N THR A 76 4.09 15.04 3.80
CA THR A 76 4.95 14.44 4.81
C THR A 76 6.36 14.99 4.65
N THR A 77 7.07 15.14 5.75
CA THR A 77 8.46 15.60 5.71
C THR A 77 9.36 14.62 4.96
N THR A 78 10.49 15.12 4.49
CA THR A 78 11.49 14.44 3.65
C THR A 78 11.70 12.96 4.04
N THR A 79 11.70 12.05 3.05
CA THR A 79 12.10 10.63 3.29
C THR A 79 13.59 10.49 3.62
N ASN A 80 14.35 11.59 3.50
CA ASN A 80 15.71 11.74 3.97
C ASN A 80 15.75 11.92 5.49
N VAL A 81 15.14 10.99 6.20
CA VAL A 81 15.38 10.80 7.63
C VAL A 81 16.63 9.94 7.72
N ASN A 82 17.73 10.56 8.12
CA ASN A 82 18.86 9.83 8.65
C ASN A 82 18.55 9.58 10.12
N PRO A 83 18.04 8.39 10.52
CA PRO A 83 17.81 8.14 11.92
C PRO A 83 19.16 8.22 12.65
N GLY A 84 19.18 8.77 13.87
CA GLY A 84 20.38 8.78 14.72
C GLY A 84 20.93 7.39 15.06
N THR A 85 20.36 6.33 14.49
CA THR A 85 20.70 4.91 14.61
C THR A 85 21.23 4.29 13.32
N CYS A 86 21.56 5.11 12.30
CA CYS A 86 22.11 4.60 11.04
C CYS A 86 23.39 3.80 11.25
N THR A 87 23.37 2.53 10.88
CA THR A 87 24.52 1.63 10.98
C THR A 87 25.40 1.70 9.72
N VAL A 88 24.80 1.99 8.56
CA VAL A 88 25.49 2.10 7.27
C VAL A 88 25.65 3.57 6.86
N VAL A 89 26.72 4.20 7.32
CA VAL A 89 26.94 5.65 7.13
C VAL A 89 27.47 6.00 5.74
N GLY A 90 28.30 5.13 5.15
CA GLY A 90 28.91 5.34 3.82
C GLY A 90 28.05 4.84 2.66
N ALA A 91 28.65 4.82 1.46
CA ALA A 91 28.06 4.16 0.30
C ALA A 91 28.09 2.63 0.47
N VAL A 92 27.08 1.95 -0.07
CA VAL A 92 27.05 0.48 -0.19
C VAL A 92 27.63 0.11 -1.55
N ASN A 93 28.62 -0.79 -1.57
CA ASN A 93 29.22 -1.29 -2.80
C ASN A 93 29.41 -2.80 -2.69
N ASN A 94 28.40 -3.56 -3.10
CA ASN A 94 28.44 -5.01 -3.15
C ASN A 94 28.25 -5.50 -4.59
N GLY A 95 29.31 -6.02 -5.22
CA GLY A 95 29.26 -6.53 -6.59
C GLY A 95 28.67 -7.93 -6.73
N ALA A 96 28.54 -8.66 -5.62
CA ALA A 96 28.04 -10.03 -5.57
C ALA A 96 27.19 -10.24 -4.31
N ASP A 97 26.12 -9.46 -4.22
CA ASP A 97 25.18 -9.51 -3.12
C ASP A 97 24.37 -10.81 -3.17
N ASP A 98 24.50 -11.60 -2.11
CA ASP A 98 23.86 -12.89 -1.93
C ASP A 98 22.96 -12.81 -0.68
N LEU A 99 21.65 -12.83 -0.91
CA LEU A 99 20.66 -12.75 0.16
C LEU A 99 20.44 -14.11 0.84
N GLY A 100 21.08 -15.19 0.37
CA GLY A 100 20.91 -16.54 0.91
C GLY A 100 19.53 -17.14 0.62
N LEU A 101 18.78 -16.58 -0.32
CA LEU A 101 17.43 -17.04 -0.69
C LEU A 101 17.42 -18.05 -1.85
N GLY A 102 18.62 -18.51 -2.26
CA GLY A 102 18.82 -19.55 -3.26
C GLY A 102 18.66 -19.11 -4.71
N GLY A 103 18.61 -17.80 -4.98
CA GLY A 103 18.63 -17.23 -6.33
C GLY A 103 20.02 -16.77 -6.76
N PRO A 104 20.11 -16.05 -7.89
CA PRO A 104 21.38 -15.49 -8.36
C PRO A 104 21.89 -14.39 -7.43
N THR A 105 23.22 -14.27 -7.36
CA THR A 105 23.86 -13.07 -6.79
C THR A 105 23.61 -11.86 -7.69
N CYS A 106 23.56 -10.68 -7.10
CA CYS A 106 23.27 -9.44 -7.81
C CYS A 106 24.27 -8.33 -7.44
N THR A 107 24.15 -7.16 -8.06
CA THR A 107 24.92 -5.98 -7.67
C THR A 107 24.05 -5.03 -6.88
N THR A 108 24.55 -4.59 -5.72
CA THR A 108 23.95 -3.56 -4.88
C THR A 108 24.92 -2.40 -4.76
N GLN A 109 24.54 -1.25 -5.31
CA GLN A 109 25.32 -0.01 -5.26
C GLN A 109 24.43 1.12 -4.77
N ILE A 110 24.70 1.68 -3.59
CA ILE A 110 23.86 2.73 -3.02
C ILE A 110 24.75 3.89 -2.63
N ASP A 111 24.46 5.06 -3.20
CA ASP A 111 25.18 6.29 -2.95
C ASP A 111 25.18 6.67 -1.46
N ALA A 112 26.27 7.27 -0.97
CA ALA A 112 26.41 7.66 0.43
C ALA A 112 25.34 8.68 0.85
N ALA A 113 24.85 9.48 -0.10
CA ALA A 113 23.79 10.46 0.09
C ALA A 113 22.39 9.85 0.26
N ALA A 114 22.20 8.57 -0.09
CA ALA A 114 20.92 7.90 0.11
C ALA A 114 20.59 7.74 1.61
N PRO A 115 19.30 7.76 1.99
CA PRO A 115 18.90 7.60 3.37
C PRO A 115 19.22 6.20 3.90
N CYS A 116 19.39 6.06 5.20
CA CYS A 116 19.83 4.80 5.80
C CYS A 116 18.83 3.66 5.62
N TRP A 117 17.53 3.95 5.65
CA TRP A 117 16.52 2.92 5.38
C TRP A 117 16.66 2.32 3.96
N MET A 118 17.18 3.06 2.98
CA MET A 118 17.52 2.46 1.69
C MET A 118 18.80 1.65 1.77
N LYS A 119 19.87 2.21 2.35
CA LYS A 119 21.18 1.54 2.48
C LYS A 119 21.14 0.25 3.29
N GLU A 120 20.25 0.15 4.26
CA GLU A 120 20.14 -0.99 5.18
C GLU A 120 19.16 -2.06 4.70
N ASN A 121 18.27 -1.75 3.75
CA ASN A 121 17.21 -2.67 3.34
C ASN A 121 17.26 -3.03 1.85
N PHE A 122 17.77 -2.16 0.97
CA PHE A 122 17.74 -2.41 -0.48
C PHE A 122 18.93 -3.24 -0.95
N HIS A 123 18.61 -4.22 -1.77
CA HIS A 123 19.53 -5.13 -2.42
C HIS A 123 19.18 -5.29 -3.90
N CYS A 124 20.14 -5.73 -4.70
CA CYS A 124 19.98 -5.96 -6.15
C CYS A 124 19.57 -4.73 -6.95
N VAL A 125 19.96 -3.54 -6.48
CA VAL A 125 19.65 -2.27 -7.11
C VAL A 125 20.86 -1.34 -7.11
N THR A 126 20.86 -0.42 -8.06
CA THR A 126 21.73 0.77 -8.01
C THR A 126 20.89 1.99 -7.64
N ILE A 127 21.20 2.65 -6.52
CA ILE A 127 20.50 3.85 -6.04
C ILE A 127 21.47 5.03 -6.02
N THR A 128 21.10 6.11 -6.71
CA THR A 128 21.80 7.40 -6.63
C THR A 128 20.85 8.50 -6.19
N VAL A 129 21.37 9.57 -5.59
CA VAL A 129 20.59 10.76 -5.25
C VAL A 129 20.93 11.87 -6.22
N SER A 130 19.97 12.26 -7.06
CA SER A 130 20.14 13.30 -8.07
C SER A 130 19.16 14.44 -7.82
N GLY A 131 19.67 15.54 -7.26
CA GLY A 131 18.84 16.67 -6.83
C GLY A 131 17.78 16.23 -5.81
N ASN A 132 16.51 16.40 -6.18
CA ASN A 132 15.37 16.03 -5.33
C ASN A 132 14.79 14.63 -5.66
N ASN A 133 15.57 13.76 -6.33
CA ASN A 133 15.11 12.43 -6.71
C ASN A 133 16.07 11.33 -6.24
N TYR A 134 15.50 10.19 -5.87
CA TYR A 134 16.18 8.90 -5.93
C TYR A 134 16.11 8.39 -7.36
N VAL A 135 17.25 8.02 -7.92
CA VAL A 135 17.31 7.30 -9.20
C VAL A 135 17.70 5.87 -8.90
N ILE A 136 16.75 4.95 -9.06
CA ILE A 136 16.89 3.53 -8.74
C ILE A 136 16.91 2.74 -10.05
N THR A 137 17.98 2.01 -10.30
CA THR A 137 18.12 1.10 -11.45
C THR A 137 18.10 -0.35 -10.97
N THR A 138 17.37 -1.21 -11.67
CA THR A 138 17.33 -2.65 -11.38
C THR A 138 17.37 -3.46 -12.68
N ASN A 139 17.96 -4.66 -12.59
CA ASN A 139 17.88 -5.67 -13.64
C ASN A 139 16.66 -6.58 -13.50
N ASP A 140 15.83 -6.38 -12.47
CA ASP A 140 14.59 -7.12 -12.23
C ASP A 140 14.77 -8.64 -12.19
N LEU A 141 15.93 -9.09 -11.71
CA LEU A 141 16.21 -10.51 -11.46
C LEU A 141 15.93 -10.82 -9.98
N PRO A 142 14.88 -11.60 -9.65
CA PRO A 142 14.61 -11.95 -8.26
C PRO A 142 15.79 -12.71 -7.65
N PRO A 143 16.35 -12.29 -6.49
CA PRO A 143 17.50 -12.94 -5.84
C PRO A 143 17.13 -14.19 -5.04
N TYR A 144 16.08 -14.90 -5.46
CA TYR A 144 15.55 -16.08 -4.81
C TYR A 144 15.13 -17.11 -5.86
N LYS A 145 14.87 -18.35 -5.43
CA LYS A 145 14.37 -19.37 -6.34
C LYS A 145 13.03 -18.98 -6.97
N SER A 146 12.83 -19.40 -8.20
CA SER A 146 11.59 -19.20 -8.94
C SER A 146 11.36 -20.34 -9.93
N TYR A 147 10.10 -20.67 -10.18
CA TYR A 147 9.75 -21.56 -11.28
C TYR A 147 10.18 -21.02 -12.65
N TYR A 148 10.23 -19.70 -12.78
CA TYR A 148 10.47 -19.02 -14.06
C TYR A 148 11.96 -18.83 -14.40
N TYR A 149 12.87 -19.28 -13.53
CA TYR A 149 14.24 -19.51 -13.91
C TYR A 149 14.38 -20.83 -14.66
N GLY A 150 15.25 -20.85 -15.68
CA GLY A 150 15.54 -22.07 -16.43
C GLY A 150 16.11 -23.17 -15.53
N VAL A 151 15.68 -24.42 -15.71
CA VAL A 151 16.05 -25.57 -14.86
C VAL A 151 17.57 -25.73 -14.70
N ALA A 152 18.34 -25.43 -15.75
CA ALA A 152 19.80 -25.52 -15.74
C ALA A 152 20.51 -24.41 -14.92
N SER A 153 19.81 -23.37 -14.47
CA SER A 153 20.41 -22.24 -13.75
C SER A 153 20.78 -22.57 -12.30
N GLY A 154 20.18 -23.62 -11.71
CA GLY A 154 20.27 -23.91 -10.27
C GLY A 154 19.34 -23.06 -9.38
N PHE A 155 18.69 -22.04 -9.95
CA PHE A 155 17.74 -21.16 -9.25
C PHE A 155 16.27 -21.55 -9.49
N HIS A 156 16.04 -22.63 -10.25
CA HIS A 156 14.71 -23.15 -10.51
C HIS A 156 14.11 -23.84 -9.26
N GLU A 157 12.82 -23.66 -9.04
CA GLU A 157 12.01 -24.45 -8.12
C GLU A 157 10.65 -24.84 -8.71
N ALA A 158 10.00 -25.85 -8.15
CA ALA A 158 8.69 -26.26 -8.63
C ALA A 158 7.60 -25.22 -8.31
N MET A 159 6.58 -25.10 -9.17
CA MET A 159 5.37 -24.34 -8.84
C MET A 159 4.72 -24.81 -7.54
N GLY A 160 4.05 -23.90 -6.85
CA GLY A 160 3.22 -24.23 -5.69
C GLY A 160 2.04 -25.15 -6.07
N THR A 161 1.52 -25.88 -5.07
CA THR A 161 0.37 -26.77 -5.27
C THR A 161 -0.86 -26.01 -5.80
N GLY A 162 -1.47 -26.52 -6.88
CA GLY A 162 -2.65 -25.90 -7.50
C GLY A 162 -2.33 -24.69 -8.39
N ARG A 163 -1.05 -24.34 -8.55
CA ARG A 163 -0.58 -23.29 -9.47
C ARG A 163 -0.08 -23.89 -10.78
N PHE A 164 -0.01 -23.08 -11.82
CA PHE A 164 0.55 -23.49 -13.12
C PHE A 164 1.35 -22.35 -13.74
N GLY A 165 2.49 -22.65 -14.36
CA GLY A 165 3.31 -21.61 -14.99
C GLY A 165 2.65 -21.01 -16.23
N ASN A 166 2.88 -19.72 -16.46
CA ASN A 166 2.69 -19.10 -17.77
C ASN A 166 3.86 -19.47 -18.71
N PRO A 167 3.78 -19.22 -20.03
CA PRO A 167 4.81 -19.65 -20.98
C PRO A 167 6.06 -18.76 -21.00
N ASN A 168 6.14 -17.74 -20.14
CA ASN A 168 7.23 -16.78 -20.12
C ASN A 168 8.40 -17.27 -19.25
N SER A 169 9.50 -16.53 -19.25
CA SER A 169 10.68 -16.80 -18.42
C SER A 169 11.29 -15.49 -17.95
N ILE A 170 11.95 -15.52 -16.78
CA ILE A 170 12.63 -14.34 -16.25
C ILE A 170 13.76 -13.94 -17.20
N ALA A 171 13.83 -12.65 -17.52
CA ALA A 171 14.93 -12.08 -18.28
C ALA A 171 15.40 -10.78 -17.63
N ALA A 172 16.71 -10.52 -17.69
CA ALA A 172 17.27 -9.28 -17.16
C ALA A 172 16.68 -8.07 -17.89
N GLN A 173 16.27 -7.08 -17.11
CA GLN A 173 15.75 -5.80 -17.57
C GLN A 173 16.78 -4.68 -17.36
N ASN A 174 16.45 -3.45 -17.73
CA ASN A 174 17.21 -2.26 -17.37
C ASN A 174 16.22 -1.14 -17.03
N ILE A 175 15.60 -1.26 -15.86
CA ILE A 175 14.49 -0.39 -15.45
C ILE A 175 15.06 0.72 -14.59
N THR A 176 14.74 1.97 -14.92
CA THR A 176 15.17 3.14 -14.16
C THR A 176 13.97 3.90 -13.60
N PHE A 177 13.85 3.91 -12.28
CA PHE A 177 12.89 4.72 -11.55
C PHE A 177 13.51 6.05 -11.17
N THR A 178 12.80 7.15 -11.40
CA THR A 178 13.10 8.47 -10.82
C THR A 178 11.99 8.81 -9.84
N ILE A 179 12.28 8.73 -8.55
CA ILE A 179 11.31 8.82 -7.45
C ILE A 179 11.60 10.08 -6.62
N PRO A 180 10.61 10.93 -6.30
CA PRO A 180 10.84 12.12 -5.48
C PRO A 180 11.33 11.75 -4.07
N THR A 181 12.36 12.44 -3.57
CA THR A 181 12.85 12.24 -2.19
C THR A 181 11.90 12.80 -1.14
N THR A 182 10.97 13.67 -1.55
CA THR A 182 9.93 14.23 -0.69
C THR A 182 8.57 13.97 -1.33
N PRO A 183 7.91 12.85 -0.99
CA PRO A 183 6.63 12.48 -1.57
C PRO A 183 5.59 13.53 -1.18
N THR A 184 4.84 14.00 -2.18
CA THR A 184 3.77 14.97 -1.99
C THR A 184 2.46 14.26 -2.21
N CYS A 185 1.66 14.10 -1.15
CA CYS A 185 0.33 13.55 -1.31
C CYS A 185 -0.52 14.48 -2.21
N THR A 186 -1.59 13.94 -2.76
CA THR A 186 -2.59 14.76 -3.46
C THR A 186 -3.99 14.44 -2.97
N SER A 187 -4.86 15.44 -2.97
CA SER A 187 -6.30 15.26 -2.75
C SER A 187 -7.03 14.79 -4.01
N ASN A 188 -6.41 14.91 -5.18
CA ASN A 188 -6.95 14.48 -6.47
C ASN A 188 -6.27 13.18 -6.93
N VAL A 189 -6.57 12.08 -6.27
CA VAL A 189 -5.97 10.76 -6.58
C VAL A 189 -6.32 10.25 -7.97
N SER A 190 -7.44 10.67 -8.57
CA SER A 190 -7.74 10.28 -9.96
C SER A 190 -6.77 10.93 -10.95
N SER A 191 -6.26 12.13 -10.65
CA SER A 191 -5.23 12.79 -11.48
C SER A 191 -3.83 12.15 -11.38
N THR A 192 -3.62 11.25 -10.41
CA THR A 192 -2.41 10.42 -10.35
C THR A 192 -2.57 9.11 -11.11
N SER A 193 -3.59 9.02 -11.96
CA SER A 193 -3.83 7.93 -12.89
C SER A 193 -2.51 7.44 -13.48
N GLY A 194 -2.20 6.20 -13.21
CA GLY A 194 -0.83 5.73 -13.31
C GLY A 194 -0.62 4.32 -12.83
N ALA A 195 -1.59 3.70 -12.14
CA ALA A 195 -1.60 2.25 -12.00
C ALA A 195 -1.98 1.63 -13.34
N GLY A 196 -1.04 1.67 -14.28
CA GLY A 196 -1.07 0.91 -15.53
C GLY A 196 -0.57 -0.52 -15.31
N LEU A 197 -0.50 -1.26 -16.41
CA LEU A 197 -0.06 -2.66 -16.47
C LEU A 197 1.46 -2.84 -16.39
N ASP A 198 2.17 -1.87 -15.81
CA ASP A 198 3.64 -1.90 -15.76
C ASP A 198 4.16 -1.38 -14.41
N ALA A 199 5.48 -1.34 -14.23
CA ALA A 199 6.17 -1.08 -12.97
C ALA A 199 5.72 0.22 -12.28
N LEU A 200 5.18 0.08 -11.07
CA LEU A 200 4.65 1.16 -10.22
C LEU A 200 5.51 1.45 -9.01
N GLY A 201 6.44 0.55 -8.72
CA GLY A 201 7.36 0.62 -7.60
C GLY A 201 8.39 -0.48 -7.73
N VAL A 202 9.31 -0.48 -6.77
CA VAL A 202 10.38 -1.46 -6.68
C VAL A 202 10.49 -1.96 -5.25
N THR A 203 10.61 -3.27 -5.11
CA THR A 203 10.80 -3.92 -3.82
C THR A 203 12.20 -3.69 -3.28
N VAL A 204 12.40 -3.98 -2.01
CA VAL A 204 13.73 -4.00 -1.37
C VAL A 204 14.69 -5.01 -2.01
N HIS A 205 14.19 -5.98 -2.79
CA HIS A 205 15.00 -6.96 -3.53
C HIS A 205 15.16 -6.62 -5.03
N GLY A 206 14.79 -5.40 -5.44
CA GLY A 206 14.96 -4.94 -6.82
C GLY A 206 13.94 -5.49 -7.82
N VAL A 207 12.94 -6.25 -7.38
CA VAL A 207 11.84 -6.73 -8.23
C VAL A 207 10.74 -5.66 -8.34
N VAL A 208 10.17 -5.47 -9.52
CA VAL A 208 9.14 -4.46 -9.73
C VAL A 208 7.75 -4.86 -9.21
N ILE A 209 6.94 -3.84 -8.94
CA ILE A 209 5.59 -3.99 -8.40
C ILE A 209 4.57 -3.53 -9.43
N PHE A 210 3.58 -4.36 -9.70
CA PHE A 210 2.45 -4.06 -10.57
C PHE A 210 1.19 -3.80 -9.72
N ASN A 211 0.14 -3.24 -10.34
CA ASN A 211 -1.14 -2.99 -9.67
C ASN A 211 -2.01 -4.24 -9.57
N ASN A 212 -3.21 -4.06 -9.04
CA ASN A 212 -4.26 -5.07 -9.02
C ASN A 212 -4.97 -5.31 -10.38
N GLN A 213 -4.35 -4.98 -11.51
CA GLN A 213 -4.92 -5.23 -12.84
C GLN A 213 -4.13 -6.34 -13.54
N ALA A 214 -4.83 -7.12 -14.36
CA ALA A 214 -4.23 -8.11 -15.24
C ALA A 214 -4.05 -7.54 -16.65
N ALA A 215 -3.24 -8.22 -17.46
CA ALA A 215 -3.10 -7.91 -18.88
C ALA A 215 -4.48 -7.82 -19.58
N PRO A 216 -4.64 -6.98 -20.62
CA PRO A 216 -5.95 -6.75 -21.24
C PRO A 216 -6.53 -8.07 -21.77
N GLY A 217 -7.76 -8.38 -21.32
CA GLY A 217 -8.43 -9.62 -21.67
C GLY A 217 -8.28 -10.75 -20.65
N ASP A 218 -7.51 -10.55 -19.57
CA ASP A 218 -7.41 -11.49 -18.44
C ASP A 218 -7.96 -10.90 -17.13
N SER A 219 -7.99 -11.72 -16.08
CA SER A 219 -8.35 -11.34 -14.71
C SER A 219 -7.19 -11.59 -13.76
N LEU A 220 -7.09 -10.77 -12.72
CA LEU A 220 -6.07 -10.97 -11.67
C LEU A 220 -6.21 -12.35 -11.00
N ALA A 221 -7.40 -12.93 -10.98
CA ALA A 221 -7.64 -14.28 -10.46
C ALA A 221 -6.98 -15.37 -11.32
N THR A 222 -6.94 -15.19 -12.64
CA THR A 222 -6.22 -16.08 -13.55
C THR A 222 -4.72 -15.90 -13.38
N GLU A 223 -4.23 -14.66 -13.43
CA GLU A 223 -2.80 -14.36 -13.29
C GLU A 223 -2.25 -14.84 -11.97
N TYR A 224 -3.02 -14.70 -10.89
CA TYR A 224 -2.67 -15.21 -9.56
C TYR A 224 -2.34 -16.71 -9.59
N GLN A 225 -3.02 -17.53 -10.40
CA GLN A 225 -2.70 -18.96 -10.53
C GLN A 225 -1.33 -19.22 -11.16
N THR A 226 -0.78 -18.22 -11.83
CA THR A 226 0.54 -18.29 -12.48
C THR A 226 1.67 -17.74 -11.64
N MET A 227 1.40 -17.22 -10.45
CA MET A 227 2.45 -16.78 -9.54
C MET A 227 3.18 -17.98 -8.94
N ASP A 228 4.51 -17.88 -8.86
CA ASP A 228 5.37 -18.89 -8.25
C ASP A 228 5.29 -18.86 -6.71
N GLN A 229 6.16 -19.61 -6.02
CA GLN A 229 6.16 -19.68 -4.55
C GLN A 229 6.55 -18.37 -3.85
N SER A 230 7.10 -17.41 -4.60
CA SER A 230 7.44 -16.06 -4.13
C SER A 230 6.32 -15.06 -4.41
N GLU A 231 5.18 -15.51 -4.96
CA GLU A 231 4.02 -14.72 -5.34
C GLU A 231 4.36 -13.67 -6.42
N GLY A 232 5.17 -14.07 -7.40
CA GLY A 232 5.45 -13.27 -8.60
C GLY A 232 5.52 -14.13 -9.87
N HIS A 233 5.52 -13.45 -11.02
CA HIS A 233 5.66 -14.09 -12.32
C HIS A 233 6.18 -13.10 -13.38
N PRO A 234 6.74 -13.58 -14.51
CA PRO A 234 7.15 -12.71 -15.60
C PRO A 234 6.04 -12.51 -16.65
N GLN A 235 6.00 -11.29 -17.20
CA GLN A 235 5.27 -11.00 -18.44
C GLN A 235 6.08 -11.39 -19.69
N ASN A 236 5.53 -11.21 -20.89
CA ASN A 236 6.09 -11.72 -22.15
C ASN A 236 7.48 -11.19 -22.55
N THR A 237 7.97 -10.09 -21.97
CA THR A 237 9.35 -9.61 -22.13
C THR A 237 10.29 -10.03 -20.99
N GLY A 238 9.82 -10.89 -20.09
CA GLY A 238 10.58 -11.46 -18.98
C GLY A 238 10.71 -10.59 -17.73
N LYS A 239 10.02 -9.45 -17.67
CA LYS A 239 9.94 -8.60 -16.47
C LYS A 239 9.15 -9.30 -15.38
N TYR A 240 9.82 -9.69 -14.30
CA TYR A 240 9.23 -10.42 -13.17
C TYR A 240 8.65 -9.43 -12.19
N HIS A 241 7.43 -9.68 -11.70
CA HIS A 241 6.74 -8.68 -10.90
C HIS A 241 5.81 -9.30 -9.87
N HIS A 242 5.53 -8.51 -8.83
CA HIS A 242 4.54 -8.82 -7.81
C HIS A 242 3.30 -7.94 -7.98
N HIS A 243 2.13 -8.56 -7.91
CA HIS A 243 0.86 -7.87 -7.70
C HIS A 243 0.44 -7.95 -6.22
N THR A 244 0.82 -9.05 -5.56
CA THR A 244 0.41 -9.47 -4.22
C THR A 244 1.59 -9.48 -3.26
N GLU A 245 1.34 -9.91 -2.02
CA GLU A 245 2.36 -10.02 -0.98
C GLU A 245 3.60 -10.81 -1.43
N PRO A 246 4.80 -10.19 -1.51
CA PRO A 246 6.01 -10.89 -1.91
C PRO A 246 6.57 -11.72 -0.76
N TYR A 247 6.33 -13.03 -0.76
CA TYR A 247 6.65 -13.94 0.35
C TYR A 247 8.13 -14.07 0.70
N LYS A 248 9.03 -13.61 -0.18
CA LYS A 248 10.47 -13.54 0.12
C LYS A 248 10.86 -12.28 0.89
N ILE A 249 9.93 -11.36 1.13
CA ILE A 249 10.13 -10.12 1.88
C ILE A 249 9.21 -10.05 3.10
N THR A 250 7.92 -10.33 2.92
CA THR A 250 6.89 -10.28 3.97
C THR A 250 5.97 -11.48 3.82
N GLN A 251 5.53 -12.04 4.95
CA GLN A 251 4.49 -13.07 4.96
C GLN A 251 3.59 -12.86 6.17
N ASP A 252 2.48 -12.18 5.95
CA ASP A 252 1.57 -11.72 7.01
C ASP A 252 2.30 -10.90 8.08
N GLY A 253 3.29 -10.11 7.64
CA GLY A 253 4.22 -9.39 8.49
C GLY A 253 4.13 -7.87 8.38
N SER A 254 5.16 -7.17 8.86
CA SER A 254 5.23 -5.71 8.93
C SER A 254 6.52 -5.15 8.29
N GLU A 255 7.21 -5.97 7.51
CA GLU A 255 8.48 -5.67 6.88
C GLU A 255 8.33 -4.57 5.83
N LEU A 256 9.41 -3.82 5.59
CA LEU A 256 9.48 -2.88 4.48
C LEU A 256 9.54 -3.67 3.18
N VAL A 257 8.51 -3.55 2.36
CA VAL A 257 8.40 -4.24 1.07
C VAL A 257 9.16 -3.50 -0.02
N GLY A 258 9.11 -2.17 -0.03
CA GLY A 258 9.70 -1.37 -1.08
C GLY A 258 9.23 0.07 -1.08
N ILE A 259 9.33 0.71 -2.23
CA ILE A 259 8.93 2.10 -2.46
C ILE A 259 8.10 2.22 -3.74
N MET A 260 7.04 3.02 -3.67
CA MET A 260 6.22 3.38 -4.84
C MET A 260 6.82 4.53 -5.63
N LEU A 261 6.43 4.64 -6.90
CA LEU A 261 6.84 5.73 -7.79
C LEU A 261 6.52 7.13 -7.28
N ASP A 262 5.53 7.28 -6.40
CA ASP A 262 5.20 8.56 -5.74
C ASP A 262 6.04 8.86 -4.50
N GLY A 263 6.97 7.98 -4.14
CA GLY A 263 7.95 8.15 -3.07
C GLY A 263 7.50 7.67 -1.70
N PHE A 264 6.28 7.14 -1.56
CA PHE A 264 5.83 6.57 -0.30
C PHE A 264 6.28 5.11 -0.13
N PRO A 265 6.67 4.69 1.09
CA PRO A 265 7.06 3.32 1.38
C PRO A 265 5.87 2.36 1.34
N ILE A 266 6.17 1.08 1.11
CA ILE A 266 5.22 -0.04 1.14
C ILE A 266 5.64 -0.99 2.25
N TYR A 267 4.69 -1.44 3.07
CA TYR A 267 4.90 -2.41 4.13
C TYR A 267 4.04 -3.66 3.96
N GLY A 268 4.36 -4.71 4.71
CA GLY A 268 3.56 -5.93 4.82
C GLY A 268 2.14 -5.69 5.34
N LYS A 269 1.37 -6.76 5.55
CA LYS A 269 -0.05 -6.67 5.95
C LYS A 269 -0.31 -5.98 7.28
N LYS A 270 0.67 -5.99 8.19
CA LYS A 270 0.55 -5.49 9.56
C LYS A 270 1.32 -4.20 9.75
N THR A 271 0.89 -3.40 10.70
CA THR A 271 1.70 -2.32 11.26
C THR A 271 2.83 -2.91 12.11
N GLN A 272 3.82 -2.10 12.46
CA GLN A 272 4.93 -2.54 13.33
C GLN A 272 4.47 -2.86 14.76
N GLU A 273 3.26 -2.45 15.15
CA GLU A 273 2.58 -2.87 16.38
C GLU A 273 1.83 -4.20 16.23
N GLY A 274 1.86 -4.82 15.05
CA GLY A 274 1.27 -6.14 14.77
C GLY A 274 -0.22 -6.13 14.42
N ALA A 275 -0.83 -4.97 14.17
CA ALA A 275 -2.25 -4.86 13.82
C ALA A 275 -2.47 -4.77 12.31
N TYR A 276 -3.60 -5.28 11.81
CA TYR A 276 -4.04 -5.00 10.45
C TYR A 276 -4.59 -3.57 10.37
N PRO A 277 -4.00 -2.68 9.55
CA PRO A 277 -4.46 -1.32 9.42
C PRO A 277 -5.78 -1.23 8.64
N ALA A 278 -6.60 -0.23 8.96
CA ALA A 278 -7.60 0.27 8.02
C ALA A 278 -6.88 1.06 6.92
N LEU A 279 -7.17 0.72 5.66
CA LEU A 279 -6.57 1.34 4.49
C LEU A 279 -7.59 2.16 3.71
N ASP A 280 -7.12 3.22 3.07
CA ASP A 280 -7.87 3.95 2.06
C ASP A 280 -8.23 2.99 0.91
N ASN A 281 -9.51 2.88 0.59
CA ASN A 281 -10.02 1.90 -0.37
C ASN A 281 -9.63 2.19 -1.82
N VAL A 282 -9.15 3.40 -2.12
CA VAL A 282 -8.73 3.81 -3.47
C VAL A 282 -7.24 3.58 -3.67
N THR A 283 -6.43 3.98 -2.69
CA THR A 283 -4.96 4.01 -2.79
C THR A 283 -4.26 2.90 -2.01
N HIS A 284 -4.95 2.21 -1.10
CA HIS A 284 -4.34 1.24 -0.17
C HIS A 284 -3.31 1.85 0.77
N THR A 285 -3.53 3.12 1.13
CA THR A 285 -2.63 3.86 2.02
C THR A 285 -3.25 4.22 3.35
N ARG A 286 -2.39 4.58 4.31
CA ARG A 286 -2.77 5.24 5.57
C ARG A 286 -1.65 6.17 6.03
N THR A 287 -1.93 7.05 6.98
CA THR A 287 -0.87 7.72 7.74
C THR A 287 -0.18 6.69 8.64
N CYS A 288 1.14 6.72 8.70
CA CYS A 288 1.95 5.77 9.45
C CYS A 288 3.14 6.48 10.10
N THR A 289 3.55 5.97 11.25
CA THR A 289 4.86 6.27 11.84
C THR A 289 5.55 4.92 11.97
N THR A 290 6.77 4.82 11.45
CA THR A 290 7.51 3.55 11.42
C THR A 290 8.94 3.78 11.91
N THR A 291 9.67 2.69 12.16
CA THR A 291 11.10 2.77 12.47
C THR A 291 11.90 3.50 11.40
N HIS A 292 11.52 3.36 10.12
CA HIS A 292 12.17 4.07 9.01
C HIS A 292 11.69 5.52 8.86
N PHE A 293 10.46 5.81 9.27
CA PHE A 293 9.82 7.14 9.16
C PHE A 293 9.24 7.59 10.50
N PRO A 294 10.11 7.93 11.49
CA PRO A 294 9.68 8.24 12.86
C PRO A 294 8.94 9.58 12.97
N ASN A 295 9.09 10.47 11.98
CA ASN A 295 8.39 11.75 11.90
C ASN A 295 7.00 11.65 11.25
N GLY A 296 6.58 10.44 10.85
CA GLY A 296 5.32 10.17 10.19
C GLY A 296 5.37 10.37 8.67
N THR A 297 4.66 9.51 7.95
CA THR A 297 4.45 9.60 6.50
C THR A 297 3.10 8.99 6.08
N TYR A 298 2.85 8.83 4.78
CA TYR A 298 1.85 7.87 4.28
C TYR A 298 2.57 6.58 3.90
N CYS A 299 1.97 5.45 4.25
CA CYS A 299 2.46 4.13 3.87
C CYS A 299 1.40 3.42 3.06
N TYR A 300 1.85 2.75 2.00
CA TYR A 300 1.14 1.62 1.42
C TYR A 300 1.28 0.41 2.33
N HIS A 301 0.26 -0.44 2.36
CA HIS A 301 0.33 -1.76 2.97
C HIS A 301 -0.23 -2.80 2.00
N VAL A 302 0.36 -3.99 2.03
CA VAL A 302 -0.27 -5.19 1.45
C VAL A 302 -1.69 -5.32 2.04
N GLY A 303 -2.69 -5.55 1.19
CA GLY A 303 -4.06 -5.80 1.64
C GLY A 303 -4.17 -7.02 2.58
N ASN A 304 -5.01 -6.94 3.61
CA ASN A 304 -5.28 -8.06 4.55
C ASN A 304 -6.11 -9.20 3.92
N GLY A 305 -6.27 -9.20 2.60
CA GLY A 305 -6.89 -10.31 1.89
C GLY A 305 -5.92 -11.47 1.67
N THR A 306 -6.47 -12.60 1.25
CA THR A 306 -5.70 -13.71 0.70
C THR A 306 -5.73 -13.65 -0.82
N GLY A 307 -4.66 -14.14 -1.44
CA GLY A 307 -4.47 -14.16 -2.88
C GLY A 307 -4.71 -12.84 -3.58
N VAL A 308 -5.64 -12.80 -4.54
CA VAL A 308 -5.97 -11.60 -5.32
C VAL A 308 -6.41 -10.40 -4.49
N SER A 309 -6.83 -10.63 -3.24
CA SER A 309 -7.24 -9.56 -2.30
C SER A 309 -6.09 -9.06 -1.43
N GLY A 310 -4.90 -9.67 -1.53
CA GLY A 310 -3.68 -9.29 -0.83
C GLY A 310 -2.72 -8.47 -1.70
N TYR A 311 -3.26 -7.54 -2.51
CA TYR A 311 -2.48 -6.75 -3.45
C TYR A 311 -1.73 -5.59 -2.79
N LEU A 312 -0.63 -5.16 -3.44
CA LEU A 312 0.29 -4.10 -2.96
C LEU A 312 -0.26 -2.69 -3.20
N ILE A 313 -0.92 -2.47 -4.35
CA ILE A 313 -1.52 -1.20 -4.73
C ILE A 313 -2.79 -1.39 -5.52
N GLY A 314 -3.76 -0.51 -5.25
CA GLY A 314 -4.95 -0.36 -6.07
C GLY A 314 -4.66 0.35 -7.39
N SER A 315 -5.59 1.18 -7.83
CA SER A 315 -5.53 1.83 -9.15
C SER A 315 -4.91 3.23 -9.14
N TYR A 316 -4.56 3.78 -7.97
CA TYR A 316 -4.14 5.18 -7.86
C TYR A 316 -3.00 5.38 -6.86
N PHE A 317 -2.09 6.29 -7.20
CA PHE A 317 -1.06 6.75 -6.28
C PHE A 317 -1.63 7.71 -5.24
N ARG A 318 -1.09 7.68 -4.02
CA ARG A 318 -1.43 8.62 -2.95
C ARG A 318 -0.81 9.99 -3.21
N GLY A 319 0.35 10.01 -3.86
CA GLY A 319 1.08 11.21 -4.20
C GLY A 319 1.30 11.41 -5.68
N VAL A 320 2.03 12.48 -5.98
CA VAL A 320 2.50 12.78 -7.33
C VAL A 320 3.61 11.79 -7.69
N LYS A 321 3.33 10.91 -8.66
CA LYS A 321 4.30 9.93 -9.14
C LYS A 321 5.50 10.60 -9.84
N GLY A 322 6.66 9.99 -9.68
CA GLY A 322 7.82 10.21 -10.53
C GLY A 322 7.69 9.50 -11.89
N THR A 323 8.82 9.06 -12.44
CA THR A 323 8.89 8.41 -13.76
C THR A 323 9.58 7.05 -13.69
N VAL A 324 9.27 6.19 -14.66
CA VAL A 324 9.95 4.91 -14.89
C VAL A 324 10.22 4.78 -16.38
N ASN A 325 11.39 4.27 -16.74
CA ASN A 325 11.78 3.92 -18.11
C ASN A 325 12.37 2.51 -18.17
#